data_AF-A0AB36S4W7-F1
#
_entry.id   AF-A0AB36S4W7-F1
#
_cell.length_a   1.000
_cell.length_b   1.000
_cell.length_c   1.000
_cell.angle_alpha   90.00
_cell.angle_beta   90.00
_cell.angle_gamma   90.00
#
_symmetry.space_group_name_H-M   'P 1'
#
loop_
_entity.id
_entity.type
_entity.pdbx_description
1 polymer ?
#
loop_
_entity_poly.entity_id
_entity_poly.type
_entity_poly.pdbx_seq_one_letter_code
_entity_poly.pdbx_strand_id
1 'polypeptide(L)'
;MKKNRQFCFRLLILISLLIPSILGSSSIIALEKMTDEKEQQTTFLLENQLMQQENGKLYTTVPSNYIHSSIHDKFGRIDTRDNQIIHVDPNAHIANIDIYLSNGGREYGWYGKRVNGEIALCIEQGAALSIGNNGGYTVSPQNTEQLKKISLVTYYGIIVTGHTLQKELMTQILAWEQQGIYPTSISGVFTMADYQTFKASVMTNVNKFFVKPSFDRQIVELKVGESKTILDTTGSFSNYESSPSAIAPGLMVNKQGNQLTVTATKEANKSGNIDFHYAIASSYRGIPLIYQHPYTQNMMVGRINDLTKISLTVNVMKNGNARVRKVDETTKQPLAGAVFRFATSTGQVQEIMTNADG
;
A
#
# COMPACT_ATOMS: atom_id res chain seq x y z
N MET A 1 63.09 10.91 -59.53
CA MET A 1 63.11 10.00 -60.70
C MET A 1 63.63 8.63 -60.27
N LYS A 2 62.97 7.56 -60.75
CA LYS A 2 63.20 6.10 -60.55
C LYS A 2 62.75 5.54 -59.18
N LYS A 3 61.57 4.90 -59.04
CA LYS A 3 60.97 3.62 -59.54
C LYS A 3 61.38 2.34 -58.76
N ASN A 4 60.35 1.69 -58.22
CA ASN A 4 60.05 0.23 -58.14
C ASN A 4 60.91 -0.64 -57.18
N ARG A 5 60.35 -1.36 -56.18
CA ARG A 5 59.36 -2.48 -56.08
C ARG A 5 60.06 -3.86 -55.96
N GLN A 6 59.49 -4.74 -55.11
CA GLN A 6 59.69 -6.20 -54.94
C GLN A 6 60.88 -6.65 -54.05
N PHE A 7 60.86 -7.70 -53.22
CA PHE A 7 59.87 -8.66 -52.65
C PHE A 7 60.65 -9.54 -51.61
N CYS A 8 59.93 -10.37 -50.84
CA CYS A 8 60.38 -11.60 -50.14
C CYS A 8 61.00 -11.58 -48.71
N PHE A 9 60.12 -11.96 -47.76
CA PHE A 9 60.19 -13.17 -46.90
C PHE A 9 61.21 -13.33 -45.75
N ARG A 10 60.64 -13.38 -44.53
CA ARG A 10 60.97 -14.18 -43.31
C ARG A 10 62.40 -14.12 -42.76
N LEU A 11 62.55 -13.69 -41.50
CA LEU A 11 62.73 -14.57 -40.31
C LEU A 11 63.03 -13.74 -39.03
N LEU A 12 62.05 -13.70 -38.13
CA LEU A 12 62.16 -13.99 -36.69
C LEU A 12 63.53 -13.82 -35.97
N ILE A 13 63.53 -12.99 -34.90
CA ILE A 13 64.01 -13.27 -33.52
C ILE A 13 64.81 -12.10 -32.88
N LEU A 14 64.47 -11.84 -31.60
CA LEU A 14 65.21 -11.15 -30.52
C LEU A 14 65.18 -9.61 -30.49
N ILE A 15 64.13 -9.07 -29.87
CA ILE A 15 64.32 -8.03 -28.83
C ILE A 15 63.63 -8.52 -27.56
N SER A 16 64.43 -9.18 -26.72
CA SER A 16 64.09 -9.52 -25.36
C SER A 16 64.33 -8.32 -24.44
N LEU A 17 63.32 -8.05 -23.61
CA LEU A 17 63.42 -7.76 -22.19
C LEU A 17 64.27 -6.55 -21.75
N LEU A 18 63.56 -5.51 -21.32
CA LEU A 18 63.85 -4.61 -20.19
C LEU A 18 62.66 -3.62 -20.18
N ILE A 19 61.60 -3.82 -19.38
CA ILE A 19 61.51 -3.49 -17.94
C ILE A 19 60.36 -4.31 -17.32
N PRO A 20 60.60 -5.10 -16.26
CA PRO A 20 59.54 -5.46 -15.31
C PRO A 20 59.96 -5.05 -13.89
N SER A 21 59.44 -3.92 -13.42
CA SER A 21 59.47 -3.50 -12.01
C SER A 21 58.70 -2.17 -11.98
N ILE A 22 57.48 -2.02 -11.48
CA ILE A 22 56.84 -2.52 -10.26
C ILE A 22 55.33 -2.49 -10.54
N LEU A 23 54.74 -3.61 -10.94
CA LEU A 23 53.30 -3.91 -10.91
C LEU A 23 53.24 -5.43 -10.91
N GLY A 24 53.12 -6.00 -9.71
CA GLY A 24 53.47 -7.39 -9.39
C GLY A 24 52.62 -8.43 -10.10
N SER A 25 53.10 -9.68 -10.07
CA SER A 25 52.37 -10.90 -10.45
C SER A 25 50.91 -10.92 -9.97
N SER A 26 50.61 -10.30 -8.83
CA SER A 26 49.26 -10.08 -8.31
C SER A 26 48.32 -9.34 -9.26
N SER A 27 48.81 -8.35 -10.02
CA SER A 27 48.00 -7.57 -10.97
C SER A 27 47.66 -8.37 -12.23
N ILE A 28 48.54 -9.26 -12.68
CA ILE A 28 48.29 -10.16 -13.82
C ILE A 28 47.30 -11.26 -13.42
N ILE A 29 47.50 -11.88 -12.26
CA ILE A 29 46.57 -12.89 -11.71
C ILE A 29 45.18 -12.29 -11.48
N ALA A 30 45.09 -11.05 -10.98
CA ALA A 30 43.82 -10.35 -10.83
C ALA A 30 43.13 -10.10 -12.19
N LEU A 31 43.89 -9.70 -13.22
CA LEU A 31 43.35 -9.47 -14.56
C LEU A 31 42.89 -10.77 -15.24
N GLU A 32 43.64 -11.86 -15.11
CA GLU A 32 43.25 -13.18 -15.60
C GLU A 32 41.97 -13.68 -14.91
N LYS A 33 41.90 -13.56 -13.58
CA LYS A 33 40.71 -13.92 -12.81
C LYS A 33 39.48 -13.10 -13.21
N MET A 34 39.63 -11.78 -13.41
CA MET A 34 38.54 -10.93 -13.90
C MET A 34 38.09 -11.31 -15.31
N THR A 35 39.02 -11.73 -16.17
CA THR A 35 38.70 -12.14 -17.54
C THR A 35 37.93 -13.47 -17.54
N ASP A 36 38.37 -14.43 -16.73
CA ASP A 36 37.69 -15.72 -16.52
C ASP A 36 36.27 -15.52 -15.94
N GLU A 37 36.12 -14.71 -14.89
CA GLU A 37 34.80 -14.38 -14.30
C GLU A 37 33.85 -13.75 -15.33
N LYS A 38 34.34 -12.87 -16.19
CA LYS A 38 33.54 -12.21 -17.23
C LYS A 38 33.14 -13.17 -18.35
N GLU A 39 34.05 -14.04 -18.78
CA GLU A 39 33.75 -15.09 -19.76
C GLU A 39 32.69 -16.04 -19.21
N GLN A 40 32.88 -16.47 -17.97
CA GLN A 40 31.94 -17.27 -17.22
C GLN A 40 30.54 -16.64 -17.10
N GLN A 41 30.44 -15.34 -16.79
CA GLN A 41 29.16 -14.62 -16.76
C GLN A 41 28.53 -14.55 -18.15
N THR A 42 29.32 -14.31 -19.19
CA THR A 42 28.84 -14.28 -20.58
C THR A 42 28.25 -15.63 -20.99
N THR A 43 28.92 -16.73 -20.67
CA THR A 43 28.42 -18.09 -20.90
C THR A 43 27.10 -18.33 -20.16
N PHE A 44 27.03 -17.95 -18.88
CA PHE A 44 25.80 -18.08 -18.10
C PHE A 44 24.63 -17.32 -18.71
N LEU A 45 24.85 -16.09 -19.20
CA LEU A 45 23.80 -15.30 -19.84
C LEU A 45 23.28 -15.99 -21.10
N LEU A 46 24.18 -16.50 -21.95
CA LEU A 46 23.82 -17.22 -23.16
C LEU A 46 23.03 -18.50 -22.87
N GLU A 47 23.51 -19.33 -21.95
CA GLU A 47 22.87 -20.61 -21.58
C GLU A 47 21.47 -20.42 -20.99
N ASN A 48 21.27 -19.34 -20.24
CA ASN A 48 19.99 -19.03 -19.59
C ASN A 48 19.14 -18.03 -20.36
N GLN A 49 19.51 -17.70 -21.60
CA GLN A 49 18.76 -16.80 -22.49
C GLN A 49 18.50 -15.44 -21.83
N LEU A 50 19.52 -14.89 -21.19
CA LEU A 50 19.51 -13.61 -20.50
C LEU A 50 20.29 -12.56 -21.30
N MET A 51 19.84 -11.32 -21.20
CA MET A 51 20.57 -10.14 -21.64
C MET A 51 20.64 -9.14 -20.49
N GLN A 52 21.80 -8.51 -20.33
CA GLN A 52 21.96 -7.41 -19.39
C GLN A 52 21.70 -6.08 -20.11
N GLN A 53 20.82 -5.26 -19.56
CA GLN A 53 20.56 -3.91 -20.06
C GLN A 53 21.50 -2.88 -19.41
N GLU A 54 21.51 -1.65 -19.93
CA GLU A 54 22.36 -0.56 -19.45
C GLU A 54 22.15 -0.22 -17.97
N ASN A 55 20.94 -0.46 -17.44
CA ASN A 55 20.61 -0.30 -16.02
C ASN A 55 21.20 -1.40 -15.12
N GLY A 56 21.95 -2.35 -15.69
CA GLY A 56 22.54 -3.50 -14.99
C GLY A 56 21.59 -4.68 -14.80
N LYS A 57 20.29 -4.52 -15.05
CA LYS A 57 19.29 -5.57 -14.85
C LYS A 57 19.38 -6.63 -15.95
N LEU A 58 19.13 -7.87 -15.56
CA LEU A 58 19.03 -9.00 -16.46
C LEU A 58 17.58 -9.17 -16.89
N TYR A 59 17.37 -9.48 -18.16
CA TYR A 59 16.07 -9.75 -18.76
C TYR A 59 16.17 -11.02 -19.58
N THR A 60 15.12 -11.82 -19.62
CA THR A 60 15.07 -12.99 -20.50
C THR A 60 14.80 -12.57 -21.95
N THR A 61 15.31 -13.35 -22.90
CA THR A 61 14.97 -13.21 -24.33
C THR A 61 13.76 -14.06 -24.74
N VAL A 62 13.11 -14.67 -23.76
CA VAL A 62 11.92 -15.53 -23.90
C VAL A 62 10.77 -15.01 -23.04
N PRO A 63 9.53 -15.45 -23.30
CA PRO A 63 8.35 -14.94 -22.59
C PRO A 63 8.32 -15.14 -21.06
N SER A 64 9.06 -16.12 -20.52
CA SER A 64 9.17 -16.33 -19.07
C SER A 64 10.22 -15.40 -18.49
N ASN A 65 9.94 -14.78 -17.34
CA ASN A 65 10.90 -13.96 -16.60
C ASN A 65 11.68 -14.76 -15.52
N TYR A 66 11.52 -16.09 -15.51
CA TYR A 66 12.14 -16.98 -14.53
C TYR A 66 13.14 -17.94 -15.15
N ILE A 67 14.25 -18.19 -14.46
CA ILE A 67 15.24 -19.20 -14.83
C ILE A 67 15.49 -20.19 -13.68
N HIS A 68 15.98 -21.38 -14.00
CA HIS A 68 16.30 -22.39 -12.99
C HIS A 68 17.69 -22.20 -12.37
N SER A 69 18.62 -21.63 -13.12
CA SER A 69 19.99 -21.38 -12.64
C SER A 69 20.03 -20.16 -11.71
N SER A 70 20.90 -20.21 -10.70
CA SER A 70 21.05 -19.15 -9.70
C SER A 70 21.83 -17.96 -10.24
N ILE A 71 21.15 -16.83 -10.46
CA ILE A 71 21.78 -15.55 -10.82
C ILE A 71 22.67 -15.08 -9.68
N HIS A 72 22.21 -15.28 -8.44
CA HIS A 72 22.94 -14.91 -7.22
C HIS A 72 24.33 -15.55 -7.14
N ASP A 73 24.41 -16.85 -7.43
CA ASP A 73 25.68 -17.57 -7.35
C ASP A 73 26.66 -17.14 -8.45
N LYS A 74 26.15 -16.61 -9.57
CA LYS A 74 26.98 -16.23 -10.72
C LYS A 74 27.39 -14.75 -10.76
N PHE A 75 26.46 -13.86 -10.47
CA PHE A 75 26.68 -12.41 -10.51
C PHE A 75 27.09 -11.83 -9.16
N GLY A 76 27.22 -12.71 -8.17
CA GLY A 76 27.90 -12.45 -6.91
C GLY A 76 26.96 -12.12 -5.76
N ARG A 77 27.42 -12.52 -4.57
CA ARG A 77 26.96 -11.99 -3.28
C ARG A 77 27.38 -10.53 -3.19
N ILE A 78 26.41 -9.62 -3.19
CA ILE A 78 26.67 -8.28 -2.67
C ILE A 78 26.85 -8.45 -1.17
N ASP A 79 28.08 -8.28 -0.69
CA ASP A 79 28.41 -8.31 0.74
C ASP A 79 27.83 -7.06 1.40
N THR A 80 26.52 -7.09 1.60
CA THR A 80 25.78 -6.10 2.35
C THR A 80 25.48 -6.68 3.71
N ARG A 81 25.63 -5.87 4.77
CA ARG A 81 25.25 -6.25 6.13
C ARG A 81 23.76 -6.66 6.25
N ASP A 82 22.95 -6.29 5.26
CA ASP A 82 21.51 -6.51 5.18
C ASP A 82 21.11 -7.43 4.00
N ASN A 83 21.89 -8.47 3.71
CA ASN A 83 21.61 -9.42 2.62
C ASN A 83 20.25 -10.15 2.80
N GLN A 84 19.18 -9.59 2.25
CA GLN A 84 17.85 -10.19 2.27
C GLN A 84 17.70 -11.23 1.14
N ILE A 85 16.88 -12.25 1.41
CA ILE A 85 16.60 -13.33 0.47
C ILE A 85 15.16 -13.23 0.00
N ILE A 86 14.99 -13.02 -1.30
CA ILE A 86 13.70 -13.24 -1.98
C ILE A 86 13.65 -14.71 -2.40
N HIS A 87 12.71 -15.46 -1.84
CA HIS A 87 12.44 -16.83 -2.21
C HIS A 87 11.33 -16.91 -3.26
N VAL A 88 11.65 -17.46 -4.43
CA VAL A 88 10.67 -17.80 -5.47
C VAL A 88 10.26 -19.23 -5.24
N ASP A 89 9.06 -19.43 -4.70
CA ASP A 89 8.61 -20.75 -4.28
C ASP A 89 8.20 -21.58 -5.52
N PRO A 90 8.90 -22.69 -5.82
CA PRO A 90 8.59 -23.53 -6.97
C PRO A 90 7.19 -24.18 -6.89
N ASN A 91 6.62 -24.29 -5.68
CA ASN A 91 5.27 -24.82 -5.46
C ASN A 91 4.18 -23.75 -5.58
N ALA A 92 4.54 -22.47 -5.49
CA ALA A 92 3.63 -21.34 -5.66
C ALA A 92 3.60 -20.89 -7.14
N HIS A 93 3.33 -21.80 -8.06
CA HIS A 93 3.48 -21.59 -9.51
C HIS A 93 2.15 -21.69 -10.28
N ILE A 94 1.95 -20.76 -11.21
CA ILE A 94 0.89 -20.78 -12.21
C ILE A 94 1.55 -20.93 -13.59
N ALA A 95 1.57 -22.15 -14.13
CA ALA A 95 2.19 -22.41 -15.43
C ALA A 95 1.34 -21.91 -16.62
N ASN A 96 0.02 -22.09 -16.54
CA ASN A 96 -0.91 -21.77 -17.61
C ASN A 96 -1.46 -20.35 -17.45
N ILE A 97 -0.61 -19.35 -17.67
CA ILE A 97 -1.02 -17.95 -17.78
C ILE A 97 -0.15 -17.24 -18.81
N ASP A 98 -0.76 -16.39 -19.62
CA ASP A 98 -0.09 -15.55 -20.60
C ASP A 98 -0.65 -14.12 -20.54
N ILE A 99 0.20 -13.17 -20.13
CA ILE A 99 -0.16 -11.77 -19.91
C ILE A 99 0.70 -10.89 -20.80
N TYR A 100 0.06 -10.04 -21.60
CA TYR A 100 0.71 -8.99 -22.38
C TYR A 100 0.50 -7.65 -21.69
N LEU A 101 1.53 -6.81 -21.68
CA LEU A 101 1.54 -5.54 -20.95
C LEU A 101 1.80 -4.35 -21.89
N SER A 102 1.33 -3.17 -21.48
CA SER A 102 1.39 -1.93 -22.27
C SER A 102 2.81 -1.41 -22.52
N ASN A 103 3.79 -1.86 -21.73
CA ASN A 103 5.21 -1.55 -21.93
C ASN A 103 5.89 -2.52 -22.92
N GLY A 104 5.13 -3.39 -23.59
CA GLY A 104 5.65 -4.44 -24.47
C GLY A 104 6.13 -5.69 -23.72
N GLY A 105 6.08 -5.69 -22.39
CA GLY A 105 6.41 -6.84 -21.56
C GLY A 105 5.40 -7.97 -21.72
N ARG A 106 5.88 -9.20 -21.49
CA ARG A 106 5.07 -10.42 -21.41
C ARG A 106 5.41 -11.17 -20.12
N GLU A 107 4.40 -11.75 -19.49
CA GLU A 107 4.57 -12.66 -18.35
C GLU A 107 3.90 -13.98 -18.74
N TYR A 108 4.73 -14.95 -19.13
CA TYR A 108 4.29 -16.32 -19.41
C TYR A 108 4.69 -17.24 -18.27
N GLY A 109 3.71 -17.84 -17.61
CA GLY A 109 3.91 -18.47 -16.30
C GLY A 109 4.20 -17.44 -15.20
N TRP A 110 3.93 -17.80 -13.95
CA TRP A 110 4.20 -16.89 -12.83
C TRP A 110 4.43 -17.63 -11.52
N TYR A 111 5.40 -17.14 -10.74
CA TYR A 111 5.73 -17.68 -9.42
C TYR A 111 5.45 -16.65 -8.31
N GLY A 112 4.93 -17.13 -7.18
CA GLY A 112 4.84 -16.37 -5.94
C GLY A 112 6.22 -16.10 -5.34
N LYS A 113 6.42 -14.89 -4.82
CA LYS A 113 7.67 -14.48 -4.17
C LYS A 113 7.44 -14.28 -2.69
N ARG A 114 8.39 -14.73 -1.88
CA ARG A 114 8.35 -14.60 -0.43
C ARG A 114 9.62 -13.92 0.08
N VAL A 115 9.47 -13.13 1.12
CA VAL A 115 10.58 -12.64 1.93
C VAL A 115 10.17 -12.73 3.39
N ASN A 116 10.98 -13.41 4.20
CA ASN A 116 10.66 -13.66 5.61
C ASN A 116 9.26 -14.30 5.82
N GLY A 117 8.83 -15.16 4.89
CA GLY A 117 7.51 -15.82 4.91
C GLY A 117 6.35 -14.95 4.39
N GLU A 118 6.59 -13.69 4.04
CA GLU A 118 5.56 -12.77 3.56
C GLU A 118 5.51 -12.66 2.05
N ILE A 119 4.32 -12.34 1.50
CA ILE A 119 4.14 -12.07 0.06
C ILE A 119 4.94 -10.82 -0.34
N ALA A 120 5.82 -11.00 -1.32
CA ALA A 120 6.56 -9.91 -1.95
C ALA A 120 6.06 -9.70 -3.39
N LEU A 121 5.66 -8.48 -3.72
CA LEU A 121 5.24 -8.11 -5.08
C LEU A 121 6.42 -7.56 -5.86
N CYS A 122 6.56 -7.96 -7.12
CA CYS A 122 7.46 -7.35 -8.08
C CYS A 122 7.02 -5.92 -8.39
N ILE A 123 7.97 -4.98 -8.35
CA ILE A 123 7.78 -3.58 -8.72
C ILE A 123 8.72 -3.16 -9.86
N GLU A 124 9.23 -4.14 -10.60
CA GLU A 124 10.12 -3.93 -11.75
C GLU A 124 9.88 -5.02 -12.77
N GLN A 125 8.81 -4.84 -13.53
CA GLN A 125 8.34 -5.84 -14.47
C GLN A 125 9.40 -6.14 -15.54
N GLY A 126 9.52 -7.43 -15.89
CA GLY A 126 10.35 -7.92 -16.99
C GLY A 126 11.78 -8.28 -16.62
N ALA A 127 12.36 -7.72 -15.55
CA ALA A 127 13.68 -8.17 -15.11
C ALA A 127 13.62 -9.66 -14.70
N ALA A 128 14.72 -10.39 -14.77
CA ALA A 128 14.75 -11.83 -14.52
C ALA A 128 14.82 -12.16 -13.02
N LEU A 129 14.44 -13.39 -12.67
CA LEU A 129 14.55 -13.92 -11.31
C LEU A 129 14.85 -15.43 -11.37
N SER A 130 15.67 -15.93 -10.44
CA SER A 130 15.90 -17.38 -10.34
C SER A 130 14.79 -18.04 -9.53
N ILE A 131 14.39 -19.26 -9.90
CA ILE A 131 13.55 -20.10 -9.04
C ILE A 131 14.35 -20.52 -7.80
N GLY A 132 13.73 -20.48 -6.62
CA GLY A 132 14.41 -20.71 -5.34
C GLY A 132 14.94 -19.43 -4.70
N ASN A 133 16.08 -19.51 -4.02
CA ASN A 133 16.62 -18.41 -3.22
C ASN A 133 17.39 -17.40 -4.09
N ASN A 134 16.99 -16.13 -3.98
CA ASN A 134 17.69 -14.99 -4.59
C ASN A 134 18.20 -14.09 -3.47
N GLY A 135 19.49 -14.16 -3.17
CA GLY A 135 20.15 -13.26 -2.21
C GLY A 135 20.67 -11.99 -2.88
N GLY A 136 21.19 -11.08 -2.06
CA GLY A 136 21.85 -9.83 -2.46
C GLY A 136 20.96 -8.60 -2.35
N TYR A 137 19.74 -8.75 -1.82
CA TYR A 137 18.79 -7.63 -1.77
C TYR A 137 19.11 -6.69 -0.62
N THR A 138 19.18 -5.39 -0.92
CA THR A 138 19.15 -4.34 0.10
C THR A 138 17.71 -3.95 0.40
N VAL A 139 17.38 -3.76 1.67
CA VAL A 139 16.02 -3.36 2.09
C VAL A 139 16.00 -1.91 2.56
N SER A 140 14.97 -1.16 2.17
CA SER A 140 14.72 0.19 2.68
C SER A 140 13.23 0.43 2.94
N PRO A 141 12.86 1.10 4.05
CA PRO A 141 11.50 1.55 4.27
C PRO A 141 11.16 2.74 3.37
N GLN A 142 10.02 2.69 2.70
CA GLN A 142 9.54 3.78 1.84
C GLN A 142 8.02 3.98 1.97
N ASN A 143 7.58 5.24 2.05
CA ASN A 143 6.17 5.59 2.26
C ASN A 143 5.69 6.65 1.25
N THR A 144 5.71 6.31 -0.03
CA THR A 144 5.14 7.17 -1.09
C THR A 144 3.65 6.88 -1.27
N GLU A 145 2.89 7.80 -1.87
CA GLU A 145 1.47 7.57 -2.16
C GLU A 145 1.24 6.36 -3.08
N GLN A 146 2.13 6.14 -4.05
CA GLN A 146 2.07 4.98 -4.95
C GLN A 146 2.25 3.67 -4.17
N LEU A 147 3.25 3.60 -3.28
CA LEU A 147 3.48 2.43 -2.43
C LEU A 147 2.33 2.22 -1.44
N LYS A 148 1.71 3.29 -0.95
CA LYS A 148 0.51 3.22 -0.13
C LYS A 148 -0.67 2.61 -0.91
N LYS A 149 -0.89 3.04 -2.16
CA LYS A 149 -1.90 2.45 -3.06
C LYS A 149 -1.64 0.96 -3.33
N ILE A 150 -0.40 0.59 -3.66
CA ILE A 150 -0.02 -0.82 -3.87
C ILE A 150 -0.22 -1.65 -2.59
N SER A 151 0.12 -1.10 -1.42
CA SER A 151 -0.11 -1.77 -0.14
C SER A 151 -1.60 -2.01 0.13
N LEU A 152 -2.47 -1.04 -0.20
CA LEU A 152 -3.92 -1.21 -0.11
C LEU A 152 -4.46 -2.24 -1.13
N VAL A 153 -3.88 -2.27 -2.33
CA VAL A 153 -4.19 -3.31 -3.34
C VAL A 153 -3.89 -4.69 -2.78
N THR A 154 -2.73 -4.89 -2.15
CA THR A 154 -2.39 -6.16 -1.47
C THR A 154 -3.32 -6.46 -0.31
N TYR A 155 -3.63 -5.46 0.51
CA TYR A 155 -4.52 -5.61 1.67
C TYR A 155 -5.91 -6.11 1.24
N TYR A 156 -6.54 -5.44 0.28
CA TYR A 156 -7.88 -5.81 -0.18
C TYR A 156 -7.90 -6.97 -1.18
N GLY A 157 -6.82 -7.17 -1.95
CA GLY A 157 -6.69 -8.27 -2.89
C GLY A 157 -6.46 -9.62 -2.23
N ILE A 158 -5.75 -9.63 -1.09
CA ILE A 158 -5.27 -10.86 -0.46
C ILE A 158 -5.62 -10.93 1.03
N ILE A 159 -5.20 -9.93 1.81
CA ILE A 159 -5.23 -10.02 3.28
C ILE A 159 -6.67 -10.11 3.80
N VAL A 160 -7.56 -9.26 3.28
CA VAL A 160 -8.97 -9.22 3.69
C VAL A 160 -9.77 -10.37 3.09
N THR A 161 -9.51 -10.74 1.82
CA THR A 161 -10.35 -11.69 1.09
C THR A 161 -9.87 -13.15 1.16
N GLY A 162 -8.74 -13.39 1.81
CA GLY A 162 -8.08 -14.70 1.85
C GLY A 162 -7.23 -14.95 0.60
N HIS A 163 -6.11 -15.61 0.82
CA HIS A 163 -5.09 -15.89 -0.20
C HIS A 163 -5.47 -17.05 -1.11
N THR A 164 -5.26 -16.85 -2.41
CA THR A 164 -5.08 -17.91 -3.43
C THR A 164 -3.99 -17.45 -4.40
N LEU A 165 -3.35 -18.38 -5.12
CA LEU A 165 -2.35 -18.00 -6.12
C LEU A 165 -2.92 -17.11 -7.23
N GLN A 166 -4.16 -17.36 -7.68
CA GLN A 166 -4.81 -16.52 -8.69
C GLN A 166 -5.00 -15.09 -8.18
N LYS A 167 -5.44 -14.91 -6.93
CA LYS A 167 -5.57 -13.58 -6.32
C LYS A 167 -4.23 -12.90 -6.12
N GLU A 168 -3.18 -13.65 -5.77
CA GLU A 168 -1.84 -13.10 -5.65
C GLU A 168 -1.34 -12.57 -7.01
N LEU A 169 -1.53 -13.32 -8.10
CA LEU A 169 -1.18 -12.87 -9.44
C LEU A 169 -2.04 -11.68 -9.90
N MET A 170 -3.36 -11.71 -9.70
CA MET A 170 -4.21 -10.55 -10.02
C MET A 170 -3.83 -9.30 -9.21
N THR A 171 -3.42 -9.48 -7.95
CA THR A 171 -2.87 -8.40 -7.10
C THR A 171 -1.55 -7.88 -7.67
N GLN A 172 -0.66 -8.78 -8.12
CA GLN A 172 0.60 -8.41 -8.78
C GLN A 172 0.36 -7.57 -10.04
N ILE A 173 -0.59 -7.97 -10.90
CA ILE A 173 -0.95 -7.22 -12.11
C ILE A 173 -1.49 -5.84 -11.72
N LEU A 174 -2.37 -5.76 -10.73
CA LEU A 174 -2.93 -4.49 -10.29
C LEU A 174 -1.88 -3.56 -9.63
N ALA A 175 -0.85 -4.12 -9.01
CA ALA A 175 0.30 -3.37 -8.52
C ALA A 175 1.14 -2.77 -9.65
N TRP A 176 1.32 -3.47 -10.77
CA TRP A 176 1.93 -2.91 -11.99
C TRP A 176 1.08 -1.80 -12.61
N GLU A 177 -0.25 -1.93 -12.57
CA GLU A 177 -1.12 -0.84 -13.02
C GLU A 177 -0.95 0.44 -12.20
N GLN A 178 -0.70 0.32 -10.89
CA GLN A 178 -0.40 1.50 -10.06
C GLN A 178 0.95 2.15 -10.43
N GLN A 179 1.76 1.48 -11.25
CA GLN A 179 3.02 1.95 -11.81
C GLN A 179 2.90 2.37 -13.28
N GLY A 180 1.67 2.40 -13.83
CA GLY A 180 1.41 2.78 -15.22
C GLY A 180 1.64 1.68 -16.24
N ILE A 181 1.80 0.43 -15.81
CA ILE A 181 1.95 -0.74 -16.68
C ILE A 181 0.64 -1.53 -16.67
N TYR A 182 -0.07 -1.53 -17.79
CA TYR A 182 -1.41 -2.08 -17.90
C TYR A 182 -1.42 -3.41 -18.64
N PRO A 183 -2.20 -4.41 -18.20
CA PRO A 183 -2.43 -5.61 -19.00
C PRO A 183 -3.26 -5.27 -20.23
N THR A 184 -2.78 -5.66 -21.40
CA THR A 184 -3.47 -5.51 -22.69
C THR A 184 -4.21 -6.79 -23.09
N SER A 185 -3.71 -7.95 -22.64
CA SER A 185 -4.35 -9.25 -22.80
C SER A 185 -3.98 -10.18 -21.65
N ILE A 186 -4.93 -11.03 -21.24
CA ILE A 186 -4.74 -12.06 -20.20
C ILE A 186 -5.49 -13.32 -20.65
N SER A 187 -4.79 -14.45 -20.67
CA SER A 187 -5.37 -15.76 -20.96
C SER A 187 -4.73 -16.86 -20.11
N GLY A 188 -5.41 -18.01 -19.97
CA GLY A 188 -4.96 -19.14 -19.17
C GLY A 188 -5.88 -19.42 -17.98
N VAL A 189 -5.31 -19.56 -16.77
CA VAL A 189 -6.03 -19.92 -15.54
C VAL A 189 -7.12 -18.93 -15.13
N PHE A 190 -7.01 -17.67 -15.57
CA PHE A 190 -8.07 -16.68 -15.51
C PHE A 190 -8.01 -15.77 -16.75
N THR A 191 -9.10 -15.07 -17.01
CA THR A 191 -9.27 -14.20 -18.18
C THR A 191 -9.08 -12.73 -17.83
N MET A 192 -9.00 -11.88 -18.85
CA MET A 192 -9.07 -10.43 -18.66
C MET A 192 -10.36 -10.00 -17.93
N ALA A 193 -11.50 -10.66 -18.20
CA ALA A 193 -12.77 -10.32 -17.54
C ALA A 193 -12.76 -10.64 -16.04
N ASP A 194 -12.15 -11.76 -15.65
CA ASP A 194 -11.97 -12.12 -14.23
C ASP A 194 -11.08 -11.10 -13.53
N TYR A 195 -9.98 -10.70 -14.18
CA TYR A 195 -9.09 -9.66 -13.66
C TYR A 195 -9.79 -8.31 -13.51
N GLN A 196 -10.58 -7.86 -14.49
CA GLN A 196 -11.33 -6.60 -14.37
C GLN A 196 -12.36 -6.63 -13.23
N THR A 197 -13.01 -7.77 -13.01
CA THR A 197 -13.93 -7.97 -11.89
C THR A 197 -13.21 -7.88 -10.54
N PHE A 198 -12.07 -8.57 -10.42
CA PHE A 198 -11.20 -8.49 -9.24
C PHE A 198 -10.74 -7.05 -9.00
N LYS A 199 -10.22 -6.38 -10.03
CA LYS A 199 -9.74 -5.00 -9.98
C LYS A 199 -10.85 -4.05 -9.52
N ALA A 200 -12.05 -4.14 -10.07
CA ALA A 200 -13.16 -3.27 -9.68
C ALA A 200 -13.50 -3.42 -8.18
N SER A 201 -13.54 -4.66 -7.69
CA SER A 201 -13.80 -4.95 -6.27
C SER A 201 -12.69 -4.41 -5.34
N VAL A 202 -11.43 -4.67 -5.68
CA VAL A 202 -10.27 -4.20 -4.91
C VAL A 202 -10.20 -2.67 -4.93
N MET A 203 -10.27 -2.05 -6.10
CA MET A 203 -10.12 -0.60 -6.24
C MET A 203 -11.27 0.18 -5.60
N THR A 204 -12.47 -0.38 -5.52
CA THR A 204 -13.57 0.21 -4.74
C THR A 204 -13.16 0.41 -3.28
N ASN A 205 -12.48 -0.56 -2.67
CA ASN A 205 -12.04 -0.46 -1.28
C ASN A 205 -10.76 0.37 -1.12
N VAL A 206 -9.82 0.27 -2.08
CA VAL A 206 -8.62 1.13 -2.11
C VAL A 206 -9.03 2.60 -2.15
N ASN A 207 -9.98 2.97 -3.01
CA ASN A 207 -10.41 4.36 -3.17
C ASN A 207 -11.06 4.94 -1.90
N LYS A 208 -11.83 4.12 -1.16
CA LYS A 208 -12.42 4.52 0.13
C LYS A 208 -11.40 4.93 1.17
N PHE A 209 -10.16 4.44 1.11
CA PHE A 209 -9.10 4.87 2.03
C PHE A 209 -8.75 6.36 1.86
N PHE A 210 -8.83 6.86 0.63
CA PHE A 210 -8.46 8.22 0.25
C PHE A 210 -9.63 9.20 0.28
N VAL A 211 -10.85 8.71 0.53
CA VAL A 211 -12.06 9.53 0.63
C VAL A 211 -12.48 9.56 2.09
N LYS A 212 -12.58 10.76 2.65
CA LYS A 212 -13.09 10.91 4.01
C LYS A 212 -14.62 10.81 4.02
N PRO A 213 -15.21 10.18 5.05
CA PRO A 213 -16.63 10.24 5.32
C PRO A 213 -17.19 11.67 5.24
N SER A 214 -18.41 11.82 4.70
CA SER A 214 -19.04 13.12 4.47
C SER A 214 -19.25 13.95 5.75
N PHE A 215 -19.24 13.29 6.90
CA PHE A 215 -19.37 13.93 8.21
C PHE A 215 -18.03 14.25 8.90
N ASP A 216 -16.86 13.99 8.27
CA ASP A 216 -15.58 14.41 8.85
C ASP A 216 -15.58 15.92 9.09
N ARG A 217 -15.16 16.32 10.30
CA ARG A 217 -15.11 17.69 10.81
C ARG A 217 -16.45 18.41 10.83
N GLN A 218 -17.56 17.70 10.68
CA GLN A 218 -18.89 18.29 10.87
C GLN A 218 -19.20 18.49 12.35
N ILE A 219 -20.15 19.38 12.59
CA ILE A 219 -20.72 19.64 13.92
C ILE A 219 -22.15 19.12 13.92
N VAL A 220 -22.48 18.34 14.94
CA VAL A 220 -23.84 17.84 15.17
C VAL A 220 -24.37 18.36 16.49
N GLU A 221 -25.56 18.94 16.44
CA GLU A 221 -26.27 19.39 17.63
C GLU A 221 -27.20 18.29 18.15
N LEU A 222 -27.19 18.07 19.47
CA LEU A 222 -28.05 17.12 20.17
C LEU A 222 -28.57 17.73 21.46
N LYS A 223 -29.81 17.41 21.84
CA LYS A 223 -30.29 17.61 23.22
C LYS A 223 -29.84 16.46 24.12
N VAL A 224 -29.83 16.70 25.44
CA VAL A 224 -29.63 15.62 26.42
C VAL A 224 -30.72 14.55 26.24
N GLY A 225 -30.30 13.30 26.16
CA GLY A 225 -31.15 12.13 25.93
C GLY A 225 -31.47 11.85 24.46
N GLU A 226 -31.14 12.77 23.54
CA GLU A 226 -31.41 12.62 22.12
C GLU A 226 -30.40 11.68 21.45
N SER A 227 -30.87 10.94 20.46
CA SER A 227 -30.03 10.17 19.53
C SER A 227 -30.22 10.66 18.11
N LYS A 228 -29.14 10.77 17.35
CA LYS A 228 -29.17 11.12 15.93
C LYS A 228 -28.31 10.17 15.12
N THR A 229 -28.86 9.69 14.01
CA THR A 229 -28.12 8.87 13.04
C THR A 229 -27.60 9.76 11.92
N ILE A 230 -26.31 9.63 11.64
CA ILE A 230 -25.59 10.35 10.60
C ILE A 230 -25.18 9.32 9.54
N LEU A 231 -25.52 9.57 8.29
CA LEU A 231 -25.15 8.73 7.16
C LEU A 231 -23.93 9.31 6.44
N ASP A 232 -22.88 8.51 6.28
CA ASP A 232 -21.80 8.82 5.34
C ASP A 232 -22.26 8.54 3.90
N THR A 233 -22.38 9.60 3.10
CA THR A 233 -22.79 9.53 1.70
C THR A 233 -21.65 9.14 0.76
N THR A 234 -20.40 9.15 1.22
CA THR A 234 -19.24 8.69 0.44
C THR A 234 -19.09 7.17 0.47
N GLY A 235 -19.65 6.51 1.49
CA GLY A 235 -19.56 5.07 1.69
C GLY A 235 -18.21 4.58 2.23
N SER A 236 -17.32 5.50 2.65
CA SER A 236 -15.98 5.19 3.14
C SER A 236 -15.99 4.78 4.62
N PHE A 237 -16.95 5.28 5.39
CA PHE A 237 -17.08 5.00 6.82
C PHE A 237 -17.27 3.52 7.14
N SER A 238 -17.79 2.73 6.18
CA SER A 238 -17.87 1.26 6.30
C SER A 238 -16.53 0.64 6.68
N ASN A 239 -15.42 1.22 6.20
CA ASN A 239 -14.07 0.69 6.39
C ASN A 239 -13.32 1.31 7.59
N TYR A 240 -14.00 2.10 8.43
CA TYR A 240 -13.46 2.57 9.71
C TYR A 240 -13.74 1.56 10.83
N GLU A 241 -12.93 1.62 11.89
CA GLU A 241 -13.05 0.76 13.07
C GLU A 241 -14.50 0.74 13.60
N SER A 242 -14.92 -0.40 14.16
CA SER A 242 -16.27 -0.56 14.71
C SER A 242 -16.52 0.34 15.93
N SER A 243 -15.46 0.64 16.68
CA SER A 243 -15.47 1.51 17.85
C SER A 243 -14.62 2.77 17.61
N PRO A 244 -14.98 3.90 18.22
CA PRO A 244 -14.20 5.13 18.12
C PRO A 244 -12.82 4.94 18.76
N SER A 245 -11.80 5.61 18.21
CA SER A 245 -10.47 5.68 18.81
C SER A 245 -10.42 6.64 20.00
N ALA A 246 -11.33 7.61 20.04
CA ALA A 246 -11.58 8.47 21.19
C ALA A 246 -13.03 8.95 21.19
N ILE A 247 -13.63 9.08 22.38
CA ILE A 247 -14.99 9.58 22.55
C ILE A 247 -15.09 10.46 23.79
N ALA A 248 -15.70 11.64 23.65
CA ALA A 248 -15.90 12.54 24.78
C ALA A 248 -16.85 11.93 25.83
N PRO A 249 -16.62 12.18 27.14
CA PRO A 249 -17.46 11.66 28.21
C PRO A 249 -18.95 11.98 28.00
N GLY A 250 -19.80 11.00 28.29
CA GLY A 250 -21.26 11.10 28.16
C GLY A 250 -21.79 11.10 26.72
N LEU A 251 -20.95 10.87 25.71
CA LEU A 251 -21.40 10.49 24.37
C LEU A 251 -21.39 8.97 24.25
N MET A 252 -22.39 8.42 23.57
CA MET A 252 -22.44 7.01 23.17
C MET A 252 -22.58 6.93 21.66
N VAL A 253 -22.02 5.88 21.06
CA VAL A 253 -22.10 5.66 19.63
C VAL A 253 -22.45 4.22 19.28
N ASN A 254 -23.13 4.05 18.16
CA ASN A 254 -23.37 2.77 17.53
C ASN A 254 -23.11 2.92 16.01
N LYS A 255 -22.20 2.10 15.48
CA LYS A 255 -21.86 2.09 14.04
C LYS A 255 -22.56 0.94 13.35
N GLN A 256 -23.21 1.22 12.22
CA GLN A 256 -23.81 0.22 11.33
C GLN A 256 -23.48 0.55 9.88
N GLY A 257 -22.49 -0.15 9.32
CA GLY A 257 -21.99 0.13 7.97
C GLY A 257 -21.50 1.59 7.84
N ASN A 258 -22.18 2.36 7.02
CA ASN A 258 -21.91 3.79 6.78
C ASN A 258 -22.68 4.74 7.71
N GLN A 259 -23.41 4.21 8.69
CA GLN A 259 -24.20 5.02 9.63
C GLN A 259 -23.52 5.06 11.01
N LEU A 260 -23.53 6.25 11.60
CA LEU A 260 -23.14 6.48 12.99
C LEU A 260 -24.33 7.06 13.75
N THR A 261 -24.88 6.29 14.69
CA THR A 261 -25.84 6.81 15.66
C THR A 261 -25.10 7.34 16.87
N VAL A 262 -25.35 8.60 17.23
CA VAL A 262 -24.74 9.28 18.37
C VAL A 262 -25.83 9.63 19.38
N THR A 263 -25.60 9.35 20.66
CA THR A 263 -26.49 9.70 21.76
C THR A 263 -25.76 10.57 22.78
N ALA A 264 -26.38 11.66 23.21
CA ALA A 264 -25.84 12.51 24.29
C ALA A 264 -26.51 12.19 25.62
N THR A 265 -25.76 11.75 26.63
CA THR A 265 -26.31 11.49 27.97
C THR A 265 -26.37 12.76 28.83
N LYS A 266 -26.94 12.65 30.04
CA LYS A 266 -26.98 13.77 31.00
C LYS A 266 -25.58 14.20 31.44
N GLU A 267 -24.62 13.29 31.45
CA GLU A 267 -23.21 13.48 31.79
C GLU A 267 -22.39 14.11 30.65
N ALA A 268 -22.94 14.21 29.43
CA ALA A 268 -22.18 14.73 28.29
C ALA A 268 -21.64 16.15 28.57
N ASN A 269 -20.52 16.53 27.98
CA ASN A 269 -20.08 17.94 28.00
C ASN A 269 -20.91 18.79 27.03
N LYS A 270 -20.83 20.13 27.14
CA LYS A 270 -21.49 21.05 26.18
C LYS A 270 -20.98 20.87 24.74
N SER A 271 -19.74 20.44 24.60
CA SER A 271 -19.13 20.08 23.33
C SER A 271 -18.14 18.93 23.55
N GLY A 272 -18.01 18.06 22.56
CA GLY A 272 -17.12 16.90 22.62
C GLY A 272 -16.89 16.29 21.24
N ASN A 273 -15.76 15.60 21.08
CA ASN A 273 -15.42 14.94 19.82
C ASN A 273 -15.61 13.44 19.90
N ILE A 274 -15.85 12.85 18.73
CA ILE A 274 -15.82 11.41 18.48
C ILE A 274 -14.85 11.19 17.32
N ASP A 275 -13.78 10.45 17.58
CA ASP A 275 -12.72 10.20 16.60
C ASP A 275 -12.75 8.74 16.17
N PHE A 276 -12.50 8.50 14.88
CA PHE A 276 -12.33 7.15 14.33
C PHE A 276 -11.05 7.06 13.51
N HIS A 277 -10.45 5.88 13.55
CA HIS A 277 -9.38 5.49 12.63
C HIS A 277 -9.93 4.56 11.55
N TYR A 278 -9.33 4.63 10.37
CA TYR A 278 -9.55 3.66 9.31
C TYR A 278 -9.11 2.26 9.79
N ALA A 279 -9.90 1.23 9.50
CA ALA A 279 -9.64 -0.12 9.96
C ALA A 279 -8.61 -0.82 9.05
N ILE A 280 -7.41 -1.01 9.58
CA ILE A 280 -6.38 -1.88 9.00
C ILE A 280 -5.97 -2.88 10.08
N ALA A 281 -5.94 -4.17 9.73
CA ALA A 281 -5.49 -5.23 10.63
C ALA A 281 -4.13 -4.87 11.23
N SER A 282 -3.98 -5.03 12.55
CA SER A 282 -2.74 -4.66 13.26
C SER A 282 -1.50 -5.33 12.69
N SER A 283 -1.63 -6.58 12.22
CA SER A 283 -0.57 -7.35 11.54
C SER A 283 -0.11 -6.75 10.20
N TYR A 284 -0.91 -5.88 9.58
CA TYR A 284 -0.58 -5.23 8.31
C TYR A 284 -0.16 -3.76 8.48
N ARG A 285 -0.12 -3.26 9.72
CA ARG A 285 0.33 -1.90 10.02
C ARG A 285 1.86 -1.84 9.99
N GLY A 286 2.41 -0.75 9.45
CA GLY A 286 3.86 -0.55 9.33
C GLY A 286 4.25 0.28 8.10
N ILE A 287 5.54 0.48 7.89
CA ILE A 287 6.05 1.17 6.70
C ILE A 287 6.32 0.14 5.61
N PRO A 288 5.89 0.37 4.35
CA PRO A 288 6.24 -0.53 3.25
C PRO A 288 7.75 -0.70 3.11
N LEU A 289 8.18 -1.90 2.75
CA LEU A 289 9.58 -2.23 2.55
C LEU A 289 9.85 -2.51 1.08
N ILE A 290 10.93 -1.91 0.56
CA ILE A 290 11.40 -2.10 -0.80
C ILE A 290 12.71 -2.87 -0.75
N TYR A 291 12.76 -3.96 -1.51
CA TYR A 291 13.91 -4.83 -1.66
C TYR A 291 14.48 -4.60 -3.05
N GLN A 292 15.71 -4.08 -3.11
CA GLN A 292 16.37 -3.74 -4.35
C GLN A 292 17.54 -4.68 -4.63
N HIS A 293 17.72 -5.04 -5.89
CA HIS A 293 18.86 -5.83 -6.36
C HIS A 293 19.41 -5.20 -7.64
N PRO A 294 20.71 -5.23 -7.95
CA PRO A 294 21.25 -4.65 -9.19
C PRO A 294 20.88 -5.45 -10.43
N TYR A 295 20.74 -6.78 -10.32
CA TYR A 295 20.61 -7.66 -11.49
C TYR A 295 19.20 -8.21 -11.72
N THR A 296 18.38 -8.30 -10.67
CA THR A 296 17.06 -8.98 -10.71
C THR A 296 15.95 -8.01 -10.31
N GLN A 297 14.69 -8.40 -10.55
CA GLN A 297 13.52 -7.57 -10.23
C GLN A 297 13.54 -7.03 -8.79
N ASN A 298 13.24 -5.75 -8.62
CA ASN A 298 12.95 -5.17 -7.30
C ASN A 298 11.60 -5.66 -6.77
N MET A 299 11.51 -5.81 -5.44
CA MET A 299 10.33 -6.32 -4.75
C MET A 299 9.82 -5.36 -3.68
N MET A 300 8.57 -5.55 -3.28
CA MET A 300 7.91 -4.79 -2.24
C MET A 300 7.13 -5.70 -1.29
N VAL A 301 7.23 -5.41 0.01
CA VAL A 301 6.26 -5.89 1.02
C VAL A 301 5.40 -4.71 1.46
N GLY A 302 4.08 -4.84 1.22
CA GLY A 302 3.12 -3.78 1.52
C GLY A 302 2.78 -3.68 3.01
N ARG A 303 2.54 -2.43 3.47
CA ARG A 303 2.11 -2.07 4.82
C ARG A 303 1.39 -0.72 4.83
N ILE A 304 0.63 -0.43 5.88
CA ILE A 304 0.01 0.90 6.09
C ILE A 304 0.41 1.45 7.47
N ASN A 305 1.13 2.57 7.49
CA ASN A 305 1.55 3.25 8.73
C ASN A 305 0.61 4.41 9.10
N ASP A 306 0.16 5.18 8.12
CA ASP A 306 -0.65 6.38 8.34
C ASP A 306 -2.13 6.06 8.12
N LEU A 307 -2.82 5.67 9.18
CA LEU A 307 -4.26 5.42 9.11
C LEU A 307 -5.02 6.75 8.95
N THR A 308 -5.92 6.82 7.97
CA THR A 308 -6.83 7.97 7.82
C THR A 308 -7.64 8.14 9.10
N LYS A 309 -7.69 9.37 9.62
CA LYS A 309 -8.45 9.74 10.81
C LYS A 309 -9.57 10.69 10.47
N ILE A 310 -10.68 10.55 11.18
CA ILE A 310 -11.79 11.49 11.15
C ILE A 310 -12.18 11.93 12.55
N SER A 311 -12.83 13.08 12.64
CA SER A 311 -13.41 13.59 13.88
C SER A 311 -14.80 14.16 13.61
N LEU A 312 -15.75 13.87 14.48
CA LEU A 312 -17.07 14.48 14.51
C LEU A 312 -17.22 15.27 15.80
N THR A 313 -17.57 16.54 15.71
CA THR A 313 -17.86 17.36 16.88
C THR A 313 -19.35 17.29 17.21
N VAL A 314 -19.67 17.12 18.48
CA VAL A 314 -21.03 17.08 19.01
C VAL A 314 -21.22 18.22 19.99
N ASN A 315 -22.16 19.11 19.69
CA ASN A 315 -22.60 20.16 20.61
C ASN A 315 -23.87 19.70 21.32
N VAL A 316 -23.83 19.68 22.66
CA VAL A 316 -24.94 19.21 23.49
C VAL A 316 -25.67 20.40 24.11
N MET A 317 -26.92 20.57 23.69
CA MET A 317 -27.86 21.50 24.31
C MET A 317 -28.27 20.97 25.68
N LYS A 318 -27.66 21.54 26.72
CA LYS A 318 -27.95 21.23 28.13
C LYS A 318 -29.19 21.95 28.66
N ASN A 319 -29.62 23.01 27.99
CA ASN A 319 -30.74 23.84 28.45
C ASN A 319 -32.00 23.47 27.66
N GLY A 320 -33.10 23.23 28.38
CA GLY A 320 -34.44 23.23 27.83
C GLY A 320 -35.09 24.60 28.02
N ASN A 321 -36.09 24.92 27.21
CA ASN A 321 -36.91 26.11 27.40
C ASN A 321 -38.26 25.69 28.00
N ALA A 322 -38.70 26.39 29.05
CA ALA A 322 -40.05 26.28 29.59
C ALA A 322 -40.80 27.59 29.33
N ARG A 323 -42.06 27.50 28.91
CA ARG A 323 -42.98 28.64 28.83
C ARG A 323 -44.21 28.32 29.67
N VAL A 324 -44.61 29.26 30.50
CA VAL A 324 -45.87 29.24 31.26
C VAL A 324 -46.72 30.39 30.78
N ARG A 325 -48.02 30.15 30.63
CA ARG A 325 -49.01 31.19 30.37
C ARG A 325 -50.09 31.13 31.44
N LYS A 326 -50.29 32.20 32.20
CA LYS A 326 -51.39 32.29 33.17
C LYS A 326 -52.60 32.93 32.50
N VAL A 327 -53.73 32.23 32.60
CA VAL A 327 -55.02 32.74 32.15
C VAL A 327 -56.03 32.72 33.29
N ASP A 328 -57.03 33.58 33.18
CA ASP A 328 -58.22 33.59 34.00
C ASP A 328 -59.13 32.40 33.66
N GLU A 329 -59.77 31.81 34.66
CA GLU A 329 -60.55 30.58 34.48
C GLU A 329 -61.80 30.81 33.64
N THR A 330 -62.49 31.93 33.85
CA THR A 330 -63.77 32.23 33.21
C THR A 330 -63.58 32.89 31.85
N THR A 331 -62.76 33.93 31.79
CA THR A 331 -62.60 34.78 30.60
C THR A 331 -61.56 34.25 29.62
N LYS A 332 -60.70 33.31 30.05
CA LYS A 332 -59.52 32.81 29.30
C LYS A 332 -58.52 33.90 28.90
N GLN A 333 -58.67 35.11 29.42
CA GLN A 333 -57.76 36.22 29.16
C GLN A 333 -56.45 36.05 29.93
N PRO A 334 -55.34 36.61 29.44
CA PRO A 334 -54.06 36.52 30.12
C PRO A 334 -54.03 37.29 31.45
N LEU A 335 -53.23 36.79 32.39
CA LEU A 335 -53.05 37.40 33.71
C LEU A 335 -51.58 37.77 33.95
N ALA A 336 -51.30 39.06 34.02
CA ALA A 336 -49.99 39.62 34.37
C ALA A 336 -49.73 39.59 35.89
N GLY A 337 -48.46 39.56 36.28
CA GLY A 337 -48.04 39.70 37.68
C GLY A 337 -48.02 38.41 38.51
N ALA A 338 -48.37 37.26 37.92
CA ALA A 338 -48.22 35.96 38.59
C ALA A 338 -46.74 35.53 38.60
N VAL A 339 -46.21 35.18 39.78
CA VAL A 339 -44.83 34.71 39.93
C VAL A 339 -44.81 33.18 39.94
N PHE A 340 -44.08 32.59 38.99
CA PHE A 340 -43.81 31.16 38.92
C PHE A 340 -42.37 30.90 39.32
N ARG A 341 -42.19 29.99 40.28
CA ARG A 341 -40.87 29.52 40.71
C ARG A 341 -40.55 28.19 40.06
N PHE A 342 -39.54 28.18 39.19
CA PHE A 342 -38.97 26.97 38.61
C PHE A 342 -37.79 26.54 39.47
N ALA A 343 -37.81 25.29 39.92
CA ALA A 343 -36.71 24.68 40.64
C ALA A 343 -36.26 23.44 39.88
N THR A 344 -34.96 23.29 39.65
CA THR A 344 -34.39 22.04 39.16
C THR A 344 -34.20 21.07 40.33
N SER A 345 -34.10 19.78 40.03
CA SER A 345 -33.75 18.76 41.04
C SER A 345 -32.33 18.95 41.62
N THR A 346 -31.49 19.74 40.97
CA THR A 346 -30.15 20.13 41.44
C THR A 346 -30.16 21.39 42.31
N GLY A 347 -31.33 21.97 42.60
CA GLY A 347 -31.48 23.11 43.50
C GLY A 347 -31.29 24.48 42.84
N GLN A 348 -31.15 24.58 41.52
CA GLN A 348 -31.20 25.87 40.84
C GLN A 348 -32.63 26.38 40.83
N VAL A 349 -32.81 27.66 41.18
CA VAL A 349 -34.12 28.30 41.25
C VAL A 349 -34.14 29.52 40.34
N GLN A 350 -35.20 29.65 39.56
CA GLN A 350 -35.50 30.83 38.77
C GLN A 350 -36.96 31.23 38.94
N GLU A 351 -37.20 32.50 39.24
CA GLU A 351 -38.55 33.07 39.30
C GLU A 351 -38.83 33.86 38.04
N ILE A 352 -40.02 33.69 37.50
CA ILE A 352 -40.49 34.39 36.29
C ILE A 352 -41.86 34.96 36.60
N MET A 353 -42.05 36.24 36.32
CA MET A 353 -43.32 36.94 36.44
C MET A 353 -44.01 37.01 35.07
N THR A 354 -45.31 36.69 35.02
CA THR A 354 -46.12 36.80 33.79
C THR A 354 -46.25 38.26 33.34
N ASN A 355 -46.20 38.47 32.02
CA ASN A 355 -46.29 39.79 31.42
C ASN A 355 -47.74 40.07 30.98
N ALA A 356 -47.95 41.12 30.16
CA ALA A 356 -49.28 41.47 29.67
C ALA A 356 -49.96 40.36 28.83
N ASP A 357 -49.19 39.44 28.26
CA ASP A 357 -49.67 38.31 27.45
C ASP A 357 -49.93 37.04 28.30
N GLY A 358 -49.81 37.17 29.62
CA GLY A 358 -49.91 36.10 30.61
C GLY A 358 -48.58 35.40 30.81
#